data_AF-A0A4Y7TX64-F1
#
_entry.id   AF-A0A4Y7TX64-F1
#
_cell.length_a   1.000
_cell.length_b   1.000
_cell.length_c   1.000
_cell.angle_alpha   90.00
_cell.angle_beta   90.00
_cell.angle_gamma   90.00
#
_symmetry.space_group_name_H-M   'P 1'
#
loop_
_entity.id
_entity.type
_entity.pdbx_description
1 polymer ?
#
loop_
_entity_poly.entity_id
_entity_poly.type
_entity_poly.pdbx_seq_one_letter_code
_entity_poly.pdbx_strand_id
1 'polypeptide(L)'
;MAMGFGSQMTGTPMVIMWANSDGSITLSQRQASREVEPSVVSSPPRVATLQDSLSVATGSNPKFVYTIPANSDTQQTIIWAWSSIQPSSSAPDARLVQHTAQGTMSLNLANVISGGSGSGSNSGSSSGAGALTSRQKMILAHGIIATLGFILFLPIGALIPRYLRTFINGRTWFTTHWVVQFLLAGVTIVIGVALGIAAVSQRGGSPTTTHKRVGLVLFALYLVQVGLGAVIHWVKPKGPRKRPAQNYFHAILGIVIIALSLWQVRTGYREEWPSITGREEVPNGINIVWYIWVVLLPVLYAVGMAFLPKQYAQERKARESQGPSDSIHLVHNPSYRAL
;
A
#
# COMPACT_ATOMS: atom_id res chain seq x y z
N MET A 1 -11.00 -24.52 -7.93
CA MET A 1 -10.58 -24.17 -6.56
C MET A 1 -9.15 -24.64 -6.34
N ALA A 2 -8.34 -23.88 -5.61
CA ALA A 2 -7.00 -24.28 -5.19
C ALA A 2 -6.84 -24.08 -3.68
N MET A 3 -6.22 -25.05 -3.00
CA MET A 3 -5.79 -24.94 -1.60
C MET A 3 -4.32 -25.31 -1.49
N GLY A 4 -3.52 -24.45 -0.89
CA GLY A 4 -2.09 -24.64 -0.66
C GLY A 4 -1.75 -24.71 0.81
N PHE A 5 -0.88 -25.65 1.18
CA PHE A 5 -0.47 -25.86 2.57
C PHE A 5 0.81 -25.07 2.87
N GLY A 6 0.63 -23.78 3.13
CA GLY A 6 1.70 -22.81 3.34
C GLY A 6 1.18 -21.39 3.44
N SER A 7 2.08 -20.41 3.56
CA SER A 7 1.75 -19.00 3.78
C SER A 7 1.84 -18.11 2.54
N GLN A 8 2.22 -18.66 1.39
CA GLN A 8 2.44 -17.97 0.12
C GLN A 8 2.32 -18.94 -1.06
N MET A 9 2.23 -18.46 -2.30
CA MET A 9 2.12 -19.34 -3.48
C MET A 9 3.46 -20.02 -3.83
N THR A 10 4.55 -19.25 -3.77
CA THR A 10 5.90 -19.69 -4.06
C THR A 10 6.36 -20.79 -3.10
N GLY A 11 6.70 -21.96 -3.65
CA GLY A 11 7.20 -23.10 -2.89
C GLY A 11 6.13 -23.86 -2.11
N THR A 12 4.86 -23.48 -2.18
CA THR A 12 3.78 -24.16 -1.45
C THR A 12 3.18 -25.31 -2.27
N PRO A 13 3.13 -26.53 -1.73
CA PRO A 13 2.35 -27.62 -2.34
C PRO A 13 0.86 -27.28 -2.33
N MET A 14 0.23 -27.38 -3.50
CA MET A 14 -1.16 -27.03 -3.73
C MET A 14 -1.95 -28.21 -4.27
N VAL A 15 -3.19 -28.35 -3.79
CA VAL A 15 -4.21 -29.22 -4.35
C VAL A 15 -5.18 -28.33 -5.12
N ILE A 16 -5.31 -28.57 -6.41
CA ILE A 16 -6.15 -27.80 -7.33
C ILE A 16 -7.20 -28.73 -7.89
N MET A 17 -8.46 -28.34 -7.79
CA MET A 17 -9.60 -29.13 -8.25
C MET A 17 -10.51 -28.30 -9.14
N TRP A 18 -11.02 -28.90 -10.20
CA TRP A 18 -12.02 -28.29 -11.07
C TRP A 18 -12.97 -29.34 -11.65
N ALA A 19 -14.17 -28.88 -12.02
CA ALA A 19 -15.15 -29.67 -12.74
C ALA A 19 -14.80 -29.70 -14.24
N ASN A 20 -15.01 -30.84 -14.87
CA ASN A 20 -14.88 -31.05 -16.31
C ASN A 20 -16.24 -30.95 -17.00
N SER A 21 -16.24 -30.77 -18.32
CA SER A 21 -17.47 -30.64 -19.12
C SER A 21 -18.32 -31.92 -19.11
N ASP A 22 -17.70 -33.08 -18.90
CA ASP A 22 -18.33 -34.39 -18.77
C ASP A 22 -18.87 -34.68 -17.36
N GLY A 23 -18.74 -33.73 -16.43
CA GLY A 23 -19.16 -33.86 -15.03
C GLY A 23 -18.14 -34.54 -14.12
N SER A 24 -17.02 -35.04 -14.65
CA SER A 24 -15.92 -35.55 -13.84
C SER A 24 -15.18 -34.40 -13.13
N ILE A 25 -14.38 -34.75 -12.12
CA ILE A 25 -13.56 -33.78 -11.38
C ILE A 25 -12.10 -34.13 -11.59
N THR A 26 -11.30 -33.14 -11.97
CA THR A 26 -9.85 -33.30 -11.98
C THR A 26 -9.28 -32.83 -10.64
N LEU A 27 -8.43 -33.66 -10.04
CA LEU A 27 -7.52 -33.28 -8.96
C LEU A 27 -6.11 -33.18 -9.52
N SER A 28 -5.45 -32.05 -9.26
CA SER A 28 -4.08 -31.79 -9.67
C SER A 28 -3.25 -31.29 -8.49
N GLN A 29 -2.14 -31.96 -8.21
CA GLN A 29 -1.17 -31.49 -7.22
C GLN A 29 -0.06 -30.73 -7.92
N ARG A 30 0.09 -29.46 -7.55
CA ARG A 30 1.01 -28.53 -8.20
C ARG A 30 1.83 -27.72 -7.20
N GLN A 31 2.93 -27.15 -7.66
CA GLN A 31 3.75 -26.21 -6.90
C GLN A 31 4.28 -25.13 -7.83
N ALA A 32 4.33 -23.89 -7.36
CA ALA A 32 4.88 -22.78 -8.12
C ALA A 32 6.27 -22.41 -7.60
N SER A 33 7.20 -22.12 -8.51
CA SER A 33 8.52 -21.58 -8.13
C SER A 33 8.49 -20.09 -7.79
N ARG A 34 7.42 -19.38 -8.19
CA ARG A 34 7.12 -17.96 -7.96
C ARG A 34 5.60 -17.73 -7.98
N GLU A 35 5.12 -16.48 -7.99
CA GLU A 35 3.71 -16.15 -8.26
C GLU A 35 3.33 -16.28 -9.75
N VAL A 36 3.61 -17.45 -10.31
CA VAL A 36 3.30 -17.83 -11.70
C VAL A 36 2.43 -19.08 -11.70
N GLU A 37 1.90 -19.45 -12.87
CA GLU A 37 1.13 -20.69 -13.02
C GLU A 37 1.89 -21.88 -12.42
N PRO A 38 1.31 -22.63 -11.46
CA PRO A 38 1.99 -23.74 -10.81
C PRO A 38 2.06 -24.94 -11.77
N SER A 39 3.17 -25.67 -11.72
CA SER A 39 3.40 -26.89 -12.50
C SER A 39 3.05 -28.14 -11.68
N VAL A 40 2.62 -29.21 -12.36
CA VAL A 40 2.33 -30.51 -11.73
C VAL A 40 3.57 -31.04 -11.02
N VAL A 41 3.38 -31.60 -9.83
CA VAL A 41 4.42 -32.24 -9.03
C VAL A 41 4.20 -33.75 -9.05
N SER A 42 5.19 -34.51 -9.53
CA SER A 42 5.11 -35.97 -9.62
C SER A 42 5.22 -36.68 -8.27
N SER A 43 5.88 -36.06 -7.29
CA SER A 43 6.04 -36.60 -5.92
C SER A 43 5.78 -35.51 -4.87
N PRO A 44 4.49 -35.21 -4.57
CA PRO A 44 4.14 -34.20 -3.59
C PRO A 44 4.41 -34.71 -2.16
N PRO A 45 4.76 -33.83 -1.20
CA PRO A 45 5.06 -34.23 0.18
C PRO A 45 3.93 -34.97 0.89
N ARG A 46 2.69 -34.64 0.53
CA ARG A 46 1.47 -35.32 0.98
C ARG A 46 0.60 -35.55 -0.24
N VAL A 47 0.38 -36.81 -0.60
CA VAL A 47 -0.45 -37.18 -1.75
C VAL A 47 -1.91 -36.92 -1.41
N ALA A 48 -2.60 -36.14 -2.24
CA ALA A 48 -4.02 -35.85 -2.08
C ALA A 48 -4.85 -36.86 -2.86
N THR A 49 -5.90 -37.38 -2.22
CA THR A 49 -6.80 -38.38 -2.81
C THR A 49 -8.18 -37.78 -3.02
N LEU A 50 -8.65 -37.77 -4.26
CA LEU A 50 -9.99 -37.31 -4.62
C LEU A 50 -11.04 -38.20 -3.94
N GLN A 51 -12.09 -37.58 -3.38
CA GLN A 51 -13.26 -38.28 -2.85
C GLN A 51 -14.44 -38.02 -3.79
N ASP A 52 -14.49 -38.76 -4.91
CA ASP A 52 -15.52 -38.58 -5.95
C ASP A 52 -16.94 -38.71 -5.40
N SER A 53 -17.20 -39.73 -4.57
CA SER A 53 -18.53 -39.99 -4.00
C SER A 53 -19.05 -38.87 -3.08
N LEU A 54 -18.17 -38.02 -2.56
CA LEU A 54 -18.50 -36.89 -1.70
C LEU A 54 -18.44 -35.55 -2.44
N SER A 55 -17.93 -35.55 -3.67
CA SER A 55 -17.78 -34.35 -4.48
C SER A 55 -18.98 -34.17 -5.41
N VAL A 56 -19.39 -32.93 -5.59
CA VAL A 56 -20.51 -32.54 -6.47
C VAL A 56 -20.03 -31.37 -7.32
N ALA A 57 -19.82 -31.62 -8.61
CA ALA A 57 -19.30 -30.63 -9.56
C ALA A 57 -20.37 -29.65 -10.09
N THR A 58 -21.65 -30.00 -9.93
CA THR A 58 -22.78 -29.35 -10.58
C THR A 58 -23.82 -28.83 -9.58
N GLY A 59 -24.77 -28.02 -10.05
CA GLY A 59 -25.84 -27.44 -9.24
C GLY A 59 -25.45 -26.17 -8.50
N SER A 60 -26.32 -25.70 -7.61
CA SER A 60 -26.16 -24.43 -6.90
C SER A 60 -25.15 -24.47 -5.75
N ASN A 61 -24.74 -25.67 -5.33
CA ASN A 61 -23.85 -25.89 -4.19
C ASN A 61 -22.73 -26.89 -4.55
N PRO A 62 -21.81 -26.54 -5.45
CA PRO A 62 -20.71 -27.43 -5.82
C PRO A 62 -19.79 -27.68 -4.61
N LYS A 63 -19.37 -28.92 -4.45
CA LYS A 63 -18.49 -29.40 -3.37
C LYS A 63 -17.32 -30.16 -3.95
N PHE A 64 -16.11 -29.79 -3.56
CA PHE A 64 -14.89 -30.49 -3.96
C PHE A 64 -14.26 -31.09 -2.71
N VAL A 65 -14.20 -32.42 -2.65
CA VAL A 65 -13.77 -33.14 -1.45
C VAL A 65 -12.53 -33.98 -1.78
N TYR A 66 -11.51 -33.86 -0.95
CA TYR A 66 -10.30 -34.64 -1.04
C TYR A 66 -9.75 -34.93 0.36
N THR A 67 -8.88 -35.92 0.47
CA THR A 67 -8.13 -36.22 1.69
C THR A 67 -6.64 -36.02 1.44
N ILE A 68 -5.90 -35.71 2.51
CA ILE A 68 -4.44 -35.72 2.54
C ILE A 68 -3.98 -36.43 3.81
N PRO A 69 -2.83 -37.14 3.79
CA PRO A 69 -2.25 -37.71 4.99
C PRO A 69 -2.07 -36.67 6.09
N ALA A 70 -2.44 -37.03 7.32
CA ALA A 70 -2.15 -36.20 8.48
C ALA A 70 -0.63 -36.14 8.74
N ASN A 71 -0.18 -35.05 9.33
CA ASN A 71 1.15 -34.91 9.90
C ASN A 71 1.02 -34.46 11.36
N SER A 72 2.15 -34.24 12.04
CA SER A 72 2.19 -33.82 13.45
C SER A 72 1.84 -32.35 13.68
N ASP A 73 1.43 -31.60 12.66
CA ASP A 73 1.16 -30.17 12.80
C ASP A 73 -0.15 -29.94 13.55
N THR A 74 -0.10 -29.13 14.61
CA THR A 74 -1.29 -28.69 15.37
C THR A 74 -1.83 -27.35 14.89
N GLN A 75 -1.10 -26.65 14.02
CA GLN A 75 -1.55 -25.46 13.29
C GLN A 75 -1.06 -25.51 11.85
N GLN A 76 -1.95 -25.27 10.89
CA GLN A 76 -1.60 -25.21 9.47
C GLN A 76 -2.06 -23.90 8.85
N THR A 77 -1.13 -23.15 8.25
CA THR A 77 -1.49 -22.03 7.39
C THR A 77 -1.89 -22.57 6.02
N ILE A 78 -3.04 -22.12 5.53
CA ILE A 78 -3.57 -22.50 4.22
C ILE A 78 -3.69 -21.22 3.40
N ILE A 79 -3.21 -21.27 2.16
CA ILE A 79 -3.60 -20.31 1.13
C ILE A 79 -4.73 -20.92 0.30
N TRP A 80 -5.66 -20.10 -0.16
CA TRP A 80 -6.72 -20.55 -1.05
C TRP A 80 -6.85 -19.59 -2.24
N ALA A 81 -7.30 -20.13 -3.36
CA ALA A 81 -7.60 -19.35 -4.55
C ALA A 81 -8.78 -19.95 -5.34
N TRP A 82 -9.51 -19.09 -6.04
CA TRP A 82 -10.71 -19.43 -6.78
C TRP A 82 -10.75 -18.72 -8.15
N SER A 83 -11.30 -19.39 -9.15
CA SER A 83 -11.63 -18.84 -10.46
C SER A 83 -12.95 -19.44 -10.92
N SER A 84 -13.78 -18.64 -11.61
CA SER A 84 -14.98 -19.11 -12.31
C SER A 84 -14.70 -19.65 -13.72
N ILE A 85 -13.46 -19.53 -14.19
CA ILE A 85 -13.04 -19.99 -15.52
C ILE A 85 -12.53 -21.42 -15.38
N GLN A 86 -13.19 -22.33 -16.08
CA GLN A 86 -12.80 -23.73 -16.17
C GLN A 86 -11.51 -23.89 -17.00
N PRO A 87 -10.55 -24.72 -16.57
CA PRO A 87 -9.39 -25.09 -17.38
C PRO A 87 -9.78 -25.72 -18.72
N SER A 88 -8.86 -25.67 -19.69
CA SER A 88 -9.13 -26.09 -21.08
C SER A 88 -9.41 -27.59 -21.27
N SER A 89 -9.05 -28.43 -20.30
CA SER A 89 -9.23 -29.88 -20.37
C SER A 89 -9.26 -30.53 -18.98
N SER A 90 -9.55 -31.83 -18.95
CA SER A 90 -9.52 -32.68 -17.75
C SER A 90 -8.10 -33.13 -17.35
N ALA A 91 -7.07 -32.78 -18.11
CA ALA A 91 -5.71 -33.21 -17.84
C ALA A 91 -5.16 -32.54 -16.56
N PRO A 92 -4.47 -33.27 -15.65
CA PRO A 92 -3.93 -32.70 -14.42
C PRO A 92 -2.96 -31.53 -14.66
N ASP A 93 -2.34 -31.41 -15.82
CA ASP A 93 -1.44 -30.33 -16.25
C ASP A 93 -2.10 -29.25 -17.11
N ALA A 94 -3.44 -29.27 -17.26
CA ALA A 94 -4.19 -28.28 -18.03
C ALA A 94 -3.85 -26.83 -17.61
N ARG A 95 -3.85 -25.91 -18.57
CA ARG A 95 -3.49 -24.52 -18.29
C ARG A 95 -4.50 -23.87 -17.37
N LEU A 96 -4.01 -23.21 -16.32
CA LEU A 96 -4.82 -22.48 -15.35
C LEU A 96 -4.75 -20.99 -15.64
N VAL A 97 -5.90 -20.34 -15.63
CA VAL A 97 -5.93 -18.88 -15.62
C VAL A 97 -5.66 -18.35 -14.21
N GLN A 98 -5.31 -17.07 -14.12
CA GLN A 98 -5.15 -16.42 -12.83
C GLN A 98 -6.49 -16.44 -12.07
N HIS A 99 -6.40 -16.73 -10.77
CA HIS A 99 -7.55 -16.71 -9.87
C HIS A 99 -8.15 -15.30 -9.76
N THR A 100 -9.47 -15.24 -9.57
CA THR A 100 -10.23 -14.00 -9.36
C THR A 100 -10.40 -13.65 -7.88
N ALA A 101 -10.25 -14.63 -6.99
CA ALA A 101 -10.26 -14.44 -5.55
C ALA A 101 -9.22 -15.33 -4.88
N GLN A 102 -8.65 -14.86 -3.77
CA GLN A 102 -7.60 -15.53 -3.03
C GLN A 102 -7.50 -15.02 -1.61
N GLY A 103 -6.92 -15.83 -0.74
CA GLY A 103 -6.69 -15.44 0.65
C GLY A 103 -5.82 -16.42 1.41
N THR A 104 -5.70 -16.17 2.71
CA THR A 104 -4.99 -17.04 3.64
C THR A 104 -5.85 -17.30 4.87
N MET A 105 -5.78 -18.50 5.42
CA MET A 105 -6.42 -18.88 6.68
C MET A 105 -5.45 -19.68 7.55
N SER A 106 -5.74 -19.80 8.84
CA SER A 106 -5.02 -20.70 9.76
C SER A 106 -5.99 -21.72 10.31
N LEU A 107 -5.65 -23.00 10.17
CA LEU A 107 -6.41 -24.11 10.71
C LEU A 107 -5.75 -24.58 12.00
N ASN A 108 -6.48 -24.48 13.11
CA ASN A 108 -6.06 -25.06 14.38
C ASN A 108 -6.52 -26.53 14.43
N LEU A 109 -5.56 -27.44 14.45
CA LEU A 109 -5.75 -28.88 14.47
C LEU A 109 -5.56 -29.49 15.86
N ALA A 110 -5.35 -28.67 16.91
CA ALA A 110 -5.21 -29.14 18.28
C ALA A 110 -6.53 -29.63 18.89
N ASN A 111 -7.66 -29.18 18.34
CA ASN A 111 -8.98 -29.57 18.83
C ASN A 111 -9.51 -30.78 18.06
N VAL A 112 -9.88 -31.84 18.79
CA VAL A 112 -10.60 -32.97 18.22
C VAL A 112 -12.03 -32.54 17.96
N ILE A 113 -12.50 -32.63 16.71
CA ILE A 113 -13.93 -32.47 16.40
C ILE A 113 -14.63 -33.74 16.90
N SER A 114 -15.18 -33.70 18.11
CA SER A 114 -16.03 -34.78 18.63
C SER A 114 -17.27 -34.87 17.75
N GLY A 115 -17.44 -36.00 17.05
CA GLY A 115 -18.52 -36.27 16.09
C GLY A 115 -19.90 -36.41 16.73
N GLY A 116 -20.41 -35.34 17.35
CA GLY A 116 -21.81 -35.21 17.70
C GLY A 116 -22.58 -34.66 16.51
N SER A 117 -23.59 -35.40 16.05
CA SER A 117 -24.63 -34.95 15.12
C SER A 117 -25.44 -33.79 15.72
N GLY A 118 -24.82 -32.62 15.87
CA GLY A 118 -25.47 -31.36 16.16
C GLY A 118 -25.69 -30.65 14.85
N SER A 119 -26.94 -30.33 14.53
CA SER A 119 -27.31 -29.40 13.47
C SER A 119 -26.42 -28.16 13.56
N GLY A 120 -25.40 -28.09 12.71
CA GLY A 120 -24.45 -26.99 12.67
C GLY A 120 -25.16 -25.74 12.21
N SER A 121 -25.70 -24.97 13.15
CA SER A 121 -25.96 -23.56 12.95
C SER A 121 -24.68 -22.97 12.37
N ASN A 122 -24.80 -22.42 11.17
CA ASN A 122 -23.73 -21.78 10.42
C ASN A 122 -23.34 -20.48 11.12
N SER A 123 -22.81 -20.58 12.34
CA SER A 123 -22.10 -19.50 13.00
C SER A 123 -20.72 -19.49 12.37
N GLY A 124 -20.58 -18.71 11.30
CA GLY A 124 -19.29 -18.20 10.86
C GLY A 124 -18.64 -17.56 12.07
N SER A 125 -17.82 -18.34 12.77
CA SER A 125 -17.04 -17.89 13.90
C SER A 125 -16.06 -16.87 13.33
N SER A 126 -16.40 -15.59 13.50
CA SER A 126 -15.48 -14.48 13.45
C SER A 126 -14.41 -14.77 14.50
N SER A 127 -13.38 -15.48 14.08
CA SER A 127 -12.27 -15.87 14.93
C SER A 127 -11.64 -14.58 15.47
N GLY A 128 -11.81 -14.35 16.76
CA GLY A 128 -11.09 -13.31 17.50
C GLY A 128 -9.62 -13.35 17.10
N ALA A 129 -9.15 -12.21 16.62
CA ALA A 129 -7.86 -12.01 15.99
C ALA A 129 -6.71 -12.68 16.79
N GLY A 130 -6.26 -13.85 16.35
CA GLY A 130 -4.99 -14.42 16.80
C GLY A 130 -3.85 -13.40 16.64
N ALA A 131 -2.81 -13.54 17.46
CA ALA A 131 -1.66 -12.61 17.46
C ALA A 131 -1.11 -12.36 16.05
N LEU A 132 -0.72 -11.11 15.76
CA LEU A 132 -0.15 -10.74 14.46
C LEU A 132 1.13 -11.54 14.20
N THR A 133 1.24 -12.15 13.02
CA THR A 133 2.51 -12.75 12.57
C THR A 133 3.57 -11.65 12.40
N SER A 134 4.86 -11.99 12.44
CA SER A 134 5.95 -11.03 12.24
C SER A 134 5.79 -10.20 10.96
N ARG A 135 5.31 -10.84 9.88
CA ARG A 135 5.01 -10.16 8.61
C ARG A 135 3.81 -9.21 8.72
N GLN A 136 2.72 -9.64 9.36
CA GLN A 136 1.56 -8.78 9.58
C GLN A 136 1.92 -7.56 10.45
N LYS A 137 2.79 -7.73 11.46
CA LYS A 137 3.33 -6.61 12.25
C LYS A 137 4.12 -5.63 11.39
N MET A 138 4.94 -6.13 10.47
CA MET A 138 5.69 -5.29 9.53
C MET A 138 4.78 -4.54 8.54
N ILE A 139 3.74 -5.19 8.01
CA ILE A 139 2.73 -4.53 7.16
C ILE A 139 1.98 -3.43 7.93
N LEU A 140 1.61 -3.72 9.17
CA LEU A 140 0.98 -2.74 10.06
C LEU A 140 1.92 -1.55 10.32
N ALA A 141 3.19 -1.82 10.64
CA ALA A 141 4.20 -0.79 10.85
C ALA A 141 4.43 0.07 9.60
N HIS A 142 4.50 -0.56 8.41
CA HIS A 142 4.52 0.15 7.13
C HIS A 142 3.32 1.10 7.01
N GLY A 143 2.09 0.61 7.23
CA GLY A 143 0.88 1.41 7.13
C GLY A 143 0.88 2.62 8.07
N ILE A 144 1.27 2.42 9.33
CA ILE A 144 1.34 3.49 10.34
C ILE A 144 2.39 4.53 9.95
N ILE A 145 3.64 4.09 9.72
CA ILE A 145 4.77 4.99 9.51
C ILE A 145 4.63 5.73 8.16
N ALA A 146 4.18 5.05 7.11
CA ALA A 146 3.93 5.68 5.82
C ALA A 146 2.80 6.72 5.90
N THR A 147 1.74 6.46 6.68
CA THR A 147 0.66 7.42 6.91
C THR A 147 1.16 8.68 7.63
N LEU A 148 2.02 8.53 8.65
CA LEU A 148 2.64 9.69 9.31
C LEU A 148 3.43 10.56 8.33
N GLY A 149 4.23 9.94 7.45
CA GLY A 149 4.96 10.68 6.44
C GLY A 149 4.05 11.39 5.44
N PHE A 150 3.23 10.62 4.74
CA PHE A 150 2.48 11.07 3.56
C PHE A 150 1.19 11.86 3.88
N ILE A 151 0.49 11.54 4.97
CA ILE A 151 -0.81 12.17 5.31
C ILE A 151 -0.67 13.20 6.43
N LEU A 152 0.28 13.04 7.34
CA LEU A 152 0.47 14.01 8.43
C LEU A 152 1.55 15.04 8.08
N PHE A 153 2.80 14.61 7.89
CA PHE A 153 3.92 15.55 7.77
C PHE A 153 3.96 16.28 6.42
N LEU A 154 3.75 15.62 5.28
CA LEU A 154 3.77 16.30 3.97
C LEU A 154 2.74 17.45 3.88
N PRO A 155 1.46 17.25 4.27
CA PRO A 155 0.47 18.31 4.16
C PRO A 155 0.70 19.44 5.15
N ILE A 156 1.09 19.14 6.39
CA ILE A 156 1.50 20.17 7.37
C ILE A 156 2.67 20.98 6.80
N GLY A 157 3.68 20.30 6.27
CA GLY A 157 4.83 20.89 5.58
C GLY A 157 4.42 21.83 4.45
N ALA A 158 3.38 21.48 3.68
CA ALA A 158 2.87 22.30 2.58
C ALA A 158 2.06 23.52 3.06
N LEU A 159 1.35 23.41 4.18
CA LEU A 159 0.61 24.53 4.79
C LEU A 159 1.54 25.54 5.47
N ILE A 160 2.69 25.13 6.00
CA ILE A 160 3.66 26.05 6.64
C ILE A 160 4.00 27.28 5.77
N PRO A 161 4.56 27.15 4.55
CA PRO A 161 4.88 28.30 3.70
C PRO A 161 3.63 29.05 3.23
N ARG A 162 2.47 28.40 3.23
CA ARG A 162 1.18 28.99 2.85
C ARG A 162 0.75 30.08 3.84
N TYR A 163 0.93 29.81 5.13
CA TYR A 163 0.54 30.72 6.21
C TYR A 163 1.70 31.59 6.69
N LEU A 164 2.85 30.99 6.99
CA LEU A 164 3.94 31.71 7.67
C LEU A 164 4.54 32.82 6.80
N ARG A 165 4.53 32.70 5.46
CA ARG A 165 4.98 33.78 4.57
C ARG A 165 4.13 35.06 4.69
N THR A 166 2.89 34.95 5.17
CA THR A 166 1.99 36.10 5.32
C THR A 166 2.06 36.71 6.73
N PHE A 167 2.20 35.85 7.75
CA PHE A 167 2.01 36.23 9.15
C PHE A 167 3.29 36.32 9.97
N ILE A 168 4.39 35.69 9.53
CA ILE A 168 5.67 35.68 10.23
C ILE A 168 6.75 36.22 9.30
N ASN A 169 7.41 37.29 9.73
CA ASN A 169 8.50 37.90 8.98
C ASN A 169 9.76 37.02 9.05
N GLY A 170 10.57 37.04 7.99
CA GLY A 170 11.88 36.37 7.96
C GLY A 170 11.84 34.95 7.38
N ARG A 171 12.86 34.15 7.74
CA ARG A 171 13.14 32.84 7.10
C ARG A 171 12.54 31.63 7.83
N THR A 172 11.79 31.86 8.90
CA THR A 172 11.15 30.83 9.72
C THR A 172 10.29 29.89 8.87
N TRP A 173 9.50 30.43 7.93
CA TRP A 173 8.69 29.62 7.03
C TRP A 173 9.52 28.57 6.28
N PHE A 174 10.74 28.93 5.84
CA PHE A 174 11.59 28.06 5.06
C PHE A 174 12.22 27.01 5.97
N THR A 175 12.78 27.44 7.11
CA THR A 175 13.39 26.54 8.11
C THR A 175 12.41 25.47 8.56
N THR A 176 11.20 25.87 8.96
CA THR A 176 10.17 24.92 9.39
C THR A 176 9.70 24.03 8.24
N HIS A 177 9.53 24.58 7.04
CA HIS A 177 9.12 23.80 5.87
C HIS A 177 10.13 22.70 5.54
N TRP A 178 11.42 23.03 5.39
CA TRP A 178 12.40 22.01 5.00
C TRP A 178 12.64 20.98 6.12
N VAL A 179 12.60 21.38 7.40
CA VAL A 179 12.71 20.44 8.53
C VAL A 179 11.55 19.45 8.52
N VAL A 180 10.31 19.93 8.39
CA VAL A 180 9.13 19.06 8.38
C VAL A 180 9.13 18.16 7.13
N GLN A 181 9.45 18.70 5.95
CA GLN A 181 9.42 17.93 4.71
C GLN A 181 10.58 16.93 4.59
N PHE A 182 11.81 17.38 4.83
CA PHE A 182 12.99 16.54 4.59
C PHE A 182 13.29 15.62 5.77
N LEU A 183 13.25 16.14 7.01
CA LEU A 183 13.61 15.33 8.18
C LEU A 183 12.41 14.50 8.65
N LEU A 184 11.30 15.12 9.04
CA LEU A 184 10.19 14.37 9.64
C LEU A 184 9.46 13.50 8.61
N ALA A 185 9.02 14.10 7.49
CA ALA A 185 8.36 13.34 6.43
C ALA A 185 9.35 12.41 5.74
N GLY A 186 10.57 12.86 5.41
CA GLY A 186 11.55 12.02 4.73
C GLY A 186 11.95 10.77 5.49
N VAL A 187 12.27 10.88 6.79
CA VAL A 187 12.64 9.71 7.61
C VAL A 187 11.48 8.72 7.68
N THR A 188 10.26 9.20 7.97
CA THR A 188 9.09 8.32 8.06
C THR A 188 8.71 7.71 6.72
N ILE A 189 8.74 8.46 5.62
CA ILE A 189 8.48 7.93 4.26
C ILE A 189 9.49 6.84 3.90
N VAL A 190 10.78 7.08 4.11
CA VAL A 190 11.84 6.10 3.78
C VAL A 190 11.66 4.82 4.59
N ILE A 191 11.47 4.93 5.91
CA ILE A 191 11.24 3.76 6.77
C ILE A 191 9.96 3.03 6.37
N GLY A 192 8.86 3.77 6.15
CA GLY A 192 7.59 3.21 5.72
C GLY A 192 7.75 2.42 4.43
N VAL A 193 8.31 3.01 3.37
CA VAL A 193 8.54 2.33 2.09
C VAL A 193 9.47 1.12 2.25
N ALA A 194 10.55 1.24 3.04
CA ALA A 194 11.46 0.13 3.30
C ALA A 194 10.75 -1.07 3.95
N LEU A 195 9.89 -0.83 4.95
CA LEU A 195 9.07 -1.88 5.58
C LEU A 195 8.09 -2.51 4.58
N GLY A 196 7.50 -1.71 3.69
CA GLY A 196 6.61 -2.20 2.63
C GLY A 196 7.34 -3.12 1.66
N ILE A 197 8.54 -2.73 1.21
CA ILE A 197 9.41 -3.55 0.35
C ILE A 197 9.82 -4.83 1.09
N ALA A 198 10.26 -4.73 2.35
CA ALA A 198 10.63 -5.90 3.14
C ALA A 198 9.46 -6.90 3.32
N ALA A 199 8.22 -6.41 3.48
CA ALA A 199 7.02 -7.24 3.55
C ALA A 199 6.68 -7.97 2.25
N VAL A 200 7.07 -7.40 1.10
CA VAL A 200 6.96 -8.05 -0.21
C VAL A 200 8.08 -9.09 -0.36
N SER A 201 9.32 -8.73 -0.03
CA SER A 201 10.50 -9.61 -0.17
C SER A 201 10.41 -10.88 0.68
N GLN A 202 9.81 -10.81 1.87
CA GLN A 202 9.57 -12.02 2.70
C GLN A 202 8.67 -13.07 2.02
N ARG A 203 7.93 -12.72 0.96
CA ARG A 203 7.16 -13.68 0.18
C ARG A 203 7.88 -14.22 -1.07
N GLY A 204 9.10 -13.75 -1.35
CA GLY A 204 9.79 -14.03 -2.61
C GLY A 204 9.13 -13.40 -3.84
N GLY A 205 8.20 -12.46 -3.63
CA GLY A 205 7.34 -11.91 -4.66
C GLY A 205 7.75 -10.53 -5.17
N SER A 206 7.06 -10.07 -6.21
CA SER A 206 7.22 -8.76 -6.84
C SER A 206 6.06 -7.80 -6.47
N PRO A 207 6.24 -6.47 -6.48
CA PRO A 207 5.16 -5.49 -6.32
C PRO A 207 4.18 -5.52 -7.51
N THR A 208 3.28 -6.51 -7.54
CA THR A 208 2.37 -6.73 -8.66
C THR A 208 1.07 -5.94 -8.56
N THR A 209 0.63 -5.59 -7.35
CA THR A 209 -0.63 -4.85 -7.15
C THR A 209 -0.48 -3.36 -7.44
N THR A 210 -1.59 -2.72 -7.79
CA THR A 210 -1.64 -1.28 -8.10
C THR A 210 -1.11 -0.43 -6.95
N HIS A 211 -1.49 -0.73 -5.70
CA HIS A 211 -0.98 0.00 -4.53
C HIS A 211 0.55 -0.09 -4.44
N LYS A 212 1.15 -1.27 -4.66
CA LYS A 212 2.61 -1.43 -4.55
C LYS A 212 3.34 -0.65 -5.65
N ARG A 213 2.85 -0.71 -6.90
CA ARG A 213 3.41 0.01 -8.04
C ARG A 213 3.30 1.52 -7.87
N VAL A 214 2.10 2.02 -7.56
CA VAL A 214 1.89 3.46 -7.35
C VAL A 214 2.62 3.96 -6.11
N GLY A 215 2.80 3.12 -5.08
CA GLY A 215 3.59 3.46 -3.90
C GLY A 215 5.06 3.74 -4.23
N LEU A 216 5.67 2.95 -5.11
CA LEU A 216 7.03 3.19 -5.59
C LEU A 216 7.12 4.46 -6.45
N VAL A 217 6.14 4.70 -7.32
CA VAL A 217 6.05 5.94 -8.10
C VAL A 217 5.92 7.16 -7.18
N LEU A 218 5.04 7.08 -6.18
CA LEU A 218 4.83 8.14 -5.19
C LEU A 218 6.11 8.43 -4.40
N PHE A 219 6.87 7.40 -4.02
CA PHE A 219 8.17 7.56 -3.38
C PHE A 219 9.18 8.25 -4.29
N ALA A 220 9.27 7.85 -5.56
CA ALA A 220 10.13 8.52 -6.53
C ALA A 220 9.73 10.00 -6.74
N LEU A 221 8.42 10.30 -6.84
CA LEU A 221 7.92 11.67 -6.92
C LEU A 221 8.29 12.50 -5.69
N TYR A 222 8.24 11.91 -4.48
CA TYR A 222 8.71 12.56 -3.26
C TYR A 222 10.21 12.90 -3.34
N LEU A 223 11.07 11.98 -3.79
CA LEU A 223 12.50 12.26 -3.96
C LEU A 223 12.76 13.37 -4.99
N VAL A 224 12.03 13.36 -6.11
CA VAL A 224 12.07 14.44 -7.11
C VAL A 224 11.65 15.77 -6.49
N GLN A 225 10.59 15.78 -5.68
CA GLN A 225 10.09 16.99 -5.01
C GLN A 225 11.11 17.57 -4.03
N VAL A 226 11.79 16.73 -3.24
CA VAL A 226 12.89 17.13 -2.36
C VAL A 226 14.06 17.69 -3.16
N GLY A 227 14.49 16.98 -4.21
CA GLY A 227 15.57 17.41 -5.10
C GLY A 227 15.27 18.76 -5.76
N LEU A 228 14.04 18.95 -6.24
CA LEU A 228 13.57 20.21 -6.80
C LEU A 228 13.59 21.33 -5.76
N GLY A 229 13.19 21.05 -4.52
CA GLY A 229 13.29 22.01 -3.40
C GLY A 229 14.73 22.46 -3.14
N ALA A 230 15.67 21.51 -3.17
CA ALA A 230 17.11 21.75 -3.08
C ALA A 230 17.62 22.61 -4.24
N VAL A 231 17.26 22.28 -5.49
CA VAL A 231 17.60 23.06 -6.69
C VAL A 231 17.06 24.48 -6.58
N ILE A 232 15.81 24.67 -6.17
CA ILE A 232 15.23 26.01 -5.96
C ILE A 232 15.99 26.81 -4.89
N HIS A 233 16.50 26.12 -3.86
CA HIS A 233 17.26 26.75 -2.81
C HIS A 233 18.65 27.22 -3.28
N TRP A 234 19.40 26.37 -3.99
CA TRP A 234 20.79 26.65 -4.38
C TRP A 234 20.94 27.32 -5.76
N VAL A 235 20.06 27.01 -6.71
CA VAL A 235 20.12 27.56 -8.07
C VAL A 235 19.17 28.75 -8.18
N LYS A 236 19.75 29.95 -8.24
CA LYS A 236 19.02 31.21 -8.40
C LYS A 236 19.11 31.70 -9.85
N PRO A 237 18.00 31.71 -10.61
CA PRO A 237 18.02 32.19 -11.99
C PRO A 237 18.48 33.64 -12.08
N LYS A 238 19.36 33.93 -13.05
CA LYS A 238 19.75 35.30 -13.40
C LYS A 238 18.72 35.81 -14.40
N GLY A 239 17.78 36.64 -13.95
CA GLY A 239 16.69 37.14 -14.78
C GLY A 239 15.91 38.26 -14.09
N PRO A 240 14.93 38.88 -14.78
CA PRO A 240 14.11 39.93 -14.20
C PRO A 240 13.45 39.46 -12.90
N ARG A 241 13.04 40.42 -12.05
CA ARG A 241 12.43 40.21 -10.70
C ARG A 241 11.08 39.45 -10.72
N LYS A 242 10.89 38.41 -11.54
CA LYS A 242 9.72 37.54 -11.57
C LYS A 242 10.03 36.24 -10.83
N ARG A 243 8.99 35.63 -10.24
CA ARG A 243 9.13 34.33 -9.57
C ARG A 243 9.48 33.26 -10.61
N PRO A 244 10.55 32.47 -10.41
CA PRO A 244 10.94 31.42 -11.34
C PRO A 244 9.86 30.34 -11.55
N ALA A 245 9.76 29.79 -12.76
CA ALA A 245 8.78 28.74 -13.10
C ALA A 245 8.89 27.50 -12.19
N GLN A 246 10.12 27.13 -11.80
CA GLN A 246 10.41 26.04 -10.88
C GLN A 246 9.65 26.15 -9.54
N ASN A 247 9.39 27.36 -9.03
CA ASN A 247 8.66 27.55 -7.78
C ASN A 247 7.17 27.17 -7.91
N TYR A 248 6.56 27.48 -9.06
CA TYR A 248 5.18 27.08 -9.35
C TYR A 248 5.10 25.57 -9.58
N PHE A 249 6.03 25.03 -10.36
CA PHE A 249 6.10 23.59 -10.59
C PHE A 249 6.25 22.80 -9.27
N HIS A 250 7.14 23.24 -8.37
CA HIS A 250 7.30 22.62 -7.05
C HIS A 250 6.02 22.67 -6.21
N ALA A 251 5.28 23.79 -6.23
CA ALA A 251 4.02 23.88 -5.50
C ALA A 251 2.95 22.94 -6.08
N ILE A 252 2.80 22.90 -7.41
CA ILE A 252 1.81 22.05 -8.09
C ILE A 252 2.13 20.57 -7.89
N LEU A 253 3.40 20.18 -8.10
CA LEU A 253 3.86 18.81 -7.90
C LEU A 253 3.63 18.36 -6.45
N GLY A 254 3.91 19.22 -5.47
CA GLY A 254 3.63 18.94 -4.06
C GLY A 254 2.16 18.66 -3.76
N ILE A 255 1.24 19.43 -4.35
CA ILE A 255 -0.21 19.22 -4.21
C ILE A 255 -0.61 17.88 -4.84
N VAL A 256 -0.10 17.57 -6.03
CA VAL A 256 -0.35 16.29 -6.72
C VAL A 256 0.13 15.11 -5.87
N ILE A 257 1.32 15.20 -5.27
CA ILE A 257 1.86 14.18 -4.37
C ILE A 257 0.91 13.97 -3.17
N ILE A 258 0.44 15.04 -2.52
CA ILE A 258 -0.50 14.94 -1.39
C ILE A 258 -1.82 14.28 -1.81
N ALA A 259 -2.36 14.64 -2.98
CA ALA A 259 -3.58 14.01 -3.51
C ALA A 259 -3.38 12.51 -3.77
N LEU A 260 -2.27 12.13 -4.41
CA LEU A 260 -1.90 10.74 -4.63
C LEU A 260 -1.67 9.98 -3.32
N SER A 261 -1.11 10.63 -2.29
CA SER A 261 -0.94 10.08 -0.95
C SER A 261 -2.28 9.72 -0.30
N LEU A 262 -3.30 10.58 -0.41
CA LEU A 262 -4.64 10.31 0.12
C LEU A 262 -5.24 9.06 -0.52
N TRP A 263 -5.14 8.93 -1.84
CA TRP A 263 -5.57 7.74 -2.57
C TRP A 263 -4.77 6.50 -2.15
N GLN A 264 -3.45 6.63 -2.02
CA GLN A 264 -2.60 5.50 -1.64
C GLN A 264 -2.85 4.96 -0.24
N VAL A 265 -3.07 5.84 0.74
CA VAL A 265 -3.44 5.38 2.07
C VAL A 265 -4.81 4.71 2.06
N ARG A 266 -5.77 5.24 1.28
CA ARG A 266 -7.11 4.65 1.14
C ARG A 266 -7.07 3.21 0.62
N THR A 267 -6.37 2.98 -0.49
CA THR A 267 -6.24 1.63 -1.07
C THR A 267 -5.43 0.71 -0.14
N GLY A 268 -4.45 1.24 0.58
CA GLY A 268 -3.64 0.49 1.53
C GLY A 268 -4.45 -0.17 2.65
N TYR A 269 -5.29 0.60 3.37
CA TYR A 269 -6.04 0.03 4.50
C TYR A 269 -7.36 -0.64 4.10
N ARG A 270 -7.97 -0.29 2.96
CA ARG A 270 -9.24 -0.90 2.53
C ARG A 270 -9.07 -2.15 1.69
N GLU A 271 -8.06 -2.20 0.84
CA GLU A 271 -7.90 -3.27 -0.15
C GLU A 271 -6.71 -4.15 0.22
N GLU A 272 -5.53 -3.56 0.38
CA GLU A 272 -4.29 -4.33 0.62
C GLU A 272 -4.27 -4.98 2.00
N TRP A 273 -4.75 -4.29 3.04
CA TRP A 273 -4.75 -4.86 4.39
C TRP A 273 -5.58 -6.16 4.48
N PRO A 274 -6.87 -6.19 4.12
CA PRO A 274 -7.64 -7.44 4.13
C PRO A 274 -7.06 -8.48 3.16
N SER A 275 -6.68 -8.07 1.95
CA SER A 275 -6.18 -8.97 0.91
C SER A 275 -4.87 -9.67 1.30
N ILE A 276 -3.92 -8.94 1.90
CA ILE A 276 -2.61 -9.50 2.25
C ILE A 276 -2.66 -10.26 3.59
N THR A 277 -3.46 -9.78 4.54
CA THR A 277 -3.44 -10.32 5.91
C THR A 277 -4.51 -11.37 6.16
N GLY A 278 -5.56 -11.43 5.35
CA GLY A 278 -6.74 -12.26 5.58
C GLY A 278 -7.57 -11.80 6.78
N ARG A 279 -7.31 -10.60 7.32
CA ARG A 279 -8.01 -10.06 8.48
C ARG A 279 -9.21 -9.23 8.07
N GLU A 280 -10.09 -9.02 9.03
CA GLU A 280 -11.21 -8.08 8.90
C GLU A 280 -10.73 -6.68 8.52
N GLU A 281 -11.65 -5.93 7.91
CA GLU A 281 -11.41 -4.54 7.57
C GLU A 281 -11.02 -3.73 8.81
N VAL A 282 -10.19 -2.70 8.60
CA VAL A 282 -9.81 -1.81 9.68
C VAL A 282 -11.06 -1.10 10.25
N PRO A 283 -11.07 -0.74 11.55
CA PRO A 283 -12.22 -0.09 12.17
C PRO A 283 -12.73 1.13 11.40
N ASN A 284 -14.05 1.30 11.33
CA ASN A 284 -14.67 2.38 10.56
C ASN A 284 -14.22 3.80 11.01
N GLY A 285 -13.70 3.95 12.23
CA GLY A 285 -13.07 5.19 12.68
C GLY A 285 -11.94 5.69 11.76
N ILE A 286 -11.18 4.78 11.14
CA ILE A 286 -10.12 5.14 10.18
C ILE A 286 -10.70 5.75 8.90
N ASN A 287 -11.87 5.26 8.44
CA ASN A 287 -12.58 5.88 7.31
C ASN A 287 -13.00 7.30 7.64
N ILE A 288 -13.56 7.53 8.83
CA ILE A 288 -14.01 8.85 9.29
C ILE A 288 -12.84 9.84 9.31
N VAL A 289 -11.73 9.44 9.94
CA VAL A 289 -10.51 10.27 9.99
C VAL A 289 -10.01 10.58 8.58
N TRP A 290 -9.99 9.59 7.68
CA TRP A 290 -9.57 9.80 6.29
C TRP A 290 -10.47 10.82 5.57
N TYR A 291 -11.80 10.71 5.68
CA TYR A 291 -12.73 11.68 5.08
C TYR A 291 -12.55 13.09 5.64
N ILE A 292 -12.34 13.22 6.96
CA ILE A 292 -12.02 14.51 7.58
C ILE A 292 -10.78 15.11 6.94
N TRP A 293 -9.69 14.34 6.80
CA TRP A 293 -8.44 14.82 6.18
C TRP A 293 -8.61 15.19 4.70
N VAL A 294 -9.39 14.42 3.94
CA VAL A 294 -9.68 14.68 2.51
C VAL A 294 -10.40 16.02 2.32
N VAL A 295 -11.26 16.42 3.24
CA VAL A 295 -11.98 17.70 3.17
C VAL A 295 -11.16 18.83 3.81
N LEU A 296 -10.57 18.57 4.97
CA LEU A 296 -9.86 19.57 5.75
C LEU A 296 -8.65 20.14 5.00
N LEU A 297 -7.85 19.30 4.35
CA LEU A 297 -6.63 19.73 3.69
C LEU A 297 -6.86 20.70 2.51
N PRO A 298 -7.73 20.41 1.54
CA PRO A 298 -8.08 21.35 0.49
C PRO A 298 -8.66 22.66 1.04
N VAL A 299 -9.53 22.58 2.06
CA VAL A 299 -10.13 23.77 2.69
C VAL A 299 -9.04 24.64 3.32
N LEU A 300 -8.16 24.07 4.15
CA LEU A 300 -7.05 24.81 4.77
C LEU A 300 -6.11 25.39 3.72
N TYR A 301 -5.84 24.67 2.64
CA TYR A 301 -5.01 25.19 1.55
C TYR A 301 -5.69 26.36 0.83
N ALA A 302 -6.99 26.24 0.53
CA ALA A 302 -7.80 27.26 -0.13
C ALA A 302 -7.98 28.52 0.72
N VAL A 303 -8.21 28.38 2.03
CA VAL A 303 -8.20 29.52 2.97
C VAL A 303 -6.84 30.22 2.93
N GLY A 304 -5.75 29.45 2.91
CA GLY A 304 -4.41 29.98 2.71
C GLY A 304 -4.22 30.72 1.37
N MET A 305 -4.99 30.41 0.33
CA MET A 305 -4.99 31.12 -0.96
C MET A 305 -5.55 32.53 -0.87
N ALA A 306 -6.53 32.77 0.01
CA ALA A 306 -7.13 34.09 0.22
C ALA A 306 -6.12 35.14 0.70
N PHE A 307 -5.00 34.72 1.30
CA PHE A 307 -3.96 35.62 1.80
C PHE A 307 -2.88 36.02 0.78
N LEU A 308 -2.94 35.51 -0.47
CA LEU A 308 -1.96 35.88 -1.52
C LEU A 308 -1.84 37.37 -1.80
N PRO A 309 -2.94 38.14 -1.91
CA PRO A 309 -2.83 39.56 -2.20
C PRO A 309 -2.00 40.29 -1.14
N LYS A 310 -2.18 39.93 0.13
CA LYS A 310 -1.41 40.46 1.26
C LYS A 310 0.06 40.06 1.15
N GLN A 311 0.34 38.78 0.94
CA GLN A 311 1.70 38.27 0.77
C GLN A 311 2.44 38.98 -0.38
N TYR A 312 1.80 39.11 -1.55
CA TYR A 312 2.41 39.78 -2.71
C TYR A 312 2.63 41.28 -2.49
N ALA A 313 1.73 41.94 -1.76
CA ALA A 313 1.93 43.34 -1.38
C ALA A 313 3.15 43.50 -0.44
N GLN A 314 3.34 42.58 0.52
CA GLN A 314 4.50 42.58 1.42
C GLN A 314 5.81 42.33 0.64
N GLU A 315 5.83 41.36 -0.27
CA GLU A 315 7.01 41.06 -1.10
C GLU A 315 7.36 42.20 -2.05
N ARG A 316 6.37 42.90 -2.61
CA ARG A 316 6.60 44.09 -3.44
C ARG A 316 7.26 45.21 -2.63
N LYS A 317 6.71 45.52 -1.44
CA LYS A 317 7.31 46.52 -0.53
C LYS A 317 8.75 46.18 -0.15
N ALA A 318 9.03 44.91 0.17
CA ALA A 318 10.37 44.44 0.50
C ALA A 318 11.37 44.59 -0.66
N ARG A 319 10.90 44.46 -1.91
CA ARG A 319 11.72 44.65 -3.12
C ARG A 319 11.97 46.13 -3.41
N GLU A 320 11.00 46.99 -3.13
CA GLU A 320 11.11 48.45 -3.30
C GLU A 320 12.05 49.06 -2.24
N SER A 321 12.06 48.54 -1.01
CA SER A 321 12.96 49.00 0.05
C SER A 321 14.44 48.62 -0.16
N GLN A 322 14.75 47.68 -1.07
CA GLN A 322 16.11 47.22 -1.39
C GLN A 322 16.70 47.97 -2.60
N GLY A 323 16.75 49.31 -2.53
CA GLY A 323 17.12 50.19 -3.64
C GLY A 323 18.47 49.88 -4.35
N PRO A 324 18.76 50.53 -5.50
CA PRO A 324 19.86 50.14 -6.41
C PRO A 324 21.27 50.14 -5.81
N SER A 325 21.51 50.91 -4.73
CA SER A 325 22.83 51.13 -4.13
C SER A 325 23.41 49.94 -3.36
N ASP A 326 22.59 48.98 -2.92
CA ASP A 326 23.07 47.78 -2.22
C ASP A 326 23.49 46.64 -3.16
N SER A 327 23.32 46.82 -4.47
CA SER A 327 23.64 45.78 -5.46
C SER A 327 25.14 45.47 -5.59
N ILE A 328 26.02 46.39 -5.18
CA ILE A 328 27.48 46.23 -5.25
C ILE A 328 28.04 45.51 -4.00
N HIS A 329 27.45 45.68 -2.81
CA HIS A 329 27.93 45.02 -1.58
C HIS A 329 27.37 43.60 -1.36
N LEU A 330 26.37 43.17 -2.14
CA LEU A 330 25.66 41.90 -1.94
C LEU A 330 26.22 40.71 -2.75
N VAL A 331 27.36 40.85 -3.43
CA VAL A 331 28.07 39.69 -4.00
C VAL A 331 28.55 38.74 -2.89
N HIS A 332 28.65 39.20 -1.64
CA HIS A 332 29.17 38.40 -0.52
C HIS A 332 28.18 38.00 0.59
N ASN A 333 26.88 38.34 0.50
CA ASN A 333 25.94 37.96 1.57
C ASN A 333 24.69 37.18 1.07
N PRO A 334 24.65 35.84 1.22
CA PRO A 334 23.57 34.99 0.72
C PRO A 334 22.25 35.05 1.52
N SER A 335 22.15 35.93 2.53
CA SER A 335 21.07 35.92 3.51
C SER A 335 19.71 36.43 3.02
N TYR A 336 19.64 37.22 1.92
CA TYR A 336 18.41 37.96 1.56
C TYR A 336 17.72 37.58 0.23
N ARG A 337 18.20 36.59 -0.53
CA ARG A 337 17.62 36.22 -1.84
C ARG A 337 16.51 35.15 -1.81
N ALA A 338 15.80 35.02 -0.69
CA ALA A 338 14.75 34.00 -0.49
C ALA A 338 13.32 34.58 -0.39
N LEU A 339 13.05 35.67 -1.12
CA LEU A 339 11.70 36.21 -1.38
C LEU A 339 11.29 35.97 -2.84
#